data_AF-A0A6J7UWF8-F1
#
_entry.id   AF-A0A6J7UWF8-F1
#
_cell.length_a   1.000
_cell.length_b   1.000
_cell.length_c   1.000
_cell.angle_alpha   90.00
_cell.angle_beta   90.00
_cell.angle_gamma   90.00
#
_symmetry.space_group_name_H-M   'P 1'
#
loop_
_entity.id
_entity.type
_entity.pdbx_description
1 polymer ?
#
loop_
_entity_poly.entity_id
_entity_poly.type
_entity_poly.pdbx_seq_one_letter_code
_entity_poly.pdbx_strand_id
1 'polypeptide(L)' 'MDNAFNRLLRCVRTLDGSDQGQAKAHLLELFALVDPSDPRLVKARSALASALF' A
#
# COMPACT_ATOMS: atom_id res chain seq x y z
N MET A 1 12.45 1.12 11.28
CA MET A 1 11.75 2.33 10.76
C MET A 1 10.75 1.94 9.65
N ASP A 2 10.21 0.72 9.66
CA ASP A 2 9.70 0.03 8.44
C ASP A 2 8.16 -0.14 8.43
N ASN A 3 7.40 0.81 8.98
CA ASN A 3 5.99 0.59 9.31
C ASN A 3 4.97 1.43 8.54
N ALA A 4 5.37 2.39 7.71
CA ALA A 4 4.42 3.24 6.97
C ALA A 4 3.61 2.42 5.95
N PHE A 5 4.29 1.61 5.14
CA PHE A 5 3.63 0.72 4.17
C PHE A 5 2.75 -0.32 4.87
N ASN A 6 3.23 -0.98 5.92
CA ASN A 6 2.44 -1.96 6.65
C ASN A 6 1.18 -1.36 7.29
N ARG A 7 1.24 -0.13 7.82
CA ARG A 7 0.06 0.57 8.35
C ARG A 7 -0.96 0.84 7.24
N LEU A 8 -0.52 1.42 6.13
CA LEU A 8 -1.40 1.72 5.00
C LEU A 8 -2.02 0.46 4.40
N LEU A 9 -1.24 -0.61 4.30
CA LEU A 9 -1.72 -1.88 3.77
C LEU A 9 -2.75 -2.53 4.68
N ARG A 10 -2.55 -2.40 6.00
CA ARG A 10 -3.55 -2.81 7.00
C ARG A 10 -4.81 -1.96 6.87
N CYS A 11 -4.70 -0.65 6.65
CA CYS A 11 -5.84 0.21 6.36
C CYS A 11 -6.61 -0.26 5.11
N VAL A 12 -5.93 -0.55 3.99
CA VAL A 12 -6.58 -1.08 2.78
C VAL A 12 -7.29 -2.42 3.00
N ARG A 13 -6.78 -3.25 3.91
CA ARG A 13 -7.43 -4.52 4.30
C ARG A 13 -8.63 -4.34 5.24
N THR A 14 -8.64 -3.29 6.07
CA THR A 14 -9.69 -3.06 7.06
C THR A 14 -10.78 -2.09 6.59
N LEU A 15 -10.45 -1.24 5.63
CA LEU A 15 -11.36 -0.26 5.06
C LEU A 15 -12.05 -0.85 3.83
N ASP A 16 -13.31 -0.47 3.63
CA ASP A 16 -14.13 -0.91 2.51
C ASP A 16 -14.71 0.30 1.77
N GLY A 17 -15.05 0.12 0.50
CA GLY A 17 -15.65 1.17 -0.31
C GLY A 17 -14.76 2.41 -0.50
N SER A 18 -15.26 3.60 -0.13
CA SER A 18 -14.60 4.88 -0.43
C SER A 18 -13.28 5.07 0.34
N ASP A 19 -13.24 4.60 1.59
CA ASP A 19 -12.05 4.72 2.45
C ASP A 19 -10.91 3.82 1.95
N GLN A 20 -11.25 2.64 1.41
CA GLN A 20 -10.28 1.77 0.75
C GLN A 20 -9.63 2.46 -0.45
N GLY A 21 -10.44 3.17 -1.26
CA GLY A 21 -9.98 3.92 -2.42
C GLY A 21 -8.99 5.03 -2.05
N GLN A 22 -9.28 5.79 -0.99
CA GLN A 22 -8.38 6.84 -0.50
C GLN A 22 -7.04 6.28 0.00
N ALA A 23 -7.07 5.20 0.79
CA ALA A 23 -5.85 4.55 1.26
C ALA A 23 -4.99 4.02 0.11
N LYS A 24 -5.63 3.54 -0.98
CA LYS A 24 -4.96 3.07 -2.20
C LYS A 24 -4.29 4.21 -2.96
N ALA A 25 -4.97 5.35 -3.11
CA ALA A 25 -4.41 6.54 -3.75
C ALA A 25 -3.16 7.03 -3.00
N HIS A 26 -3.22 7.07 -1.67
CA HIS A 26 -2.08 7.48 -0.85
C HIS A 26 -0.89 6.52 -0.94
N LEU A 27 -1.15 5.21 -1.04
CA LEU A 27 -0.09 4.22 -1.33
C LEU A 27 0.57 4.46 -2.68
N LEU A 28 -0.21 4.78 -3.71
CA LEU A 28 0.31 5.06 -5.05
C LEU A 28 1.17 6.34 -5.09
N GLU A 29 0.77 7.39 -4.39
CA GLU A 29 1.59 8.61 -4.23
C GLU A 29 2.92 8.30 -3.55
N LEU A 30 2.90 7.52 -2.46
CA LEU A 30 4.13 7.08 -1.79
C LEU A 30 5.00 6.19 -2.69
N PHE A 31 4.39 5.32 -3.48
CA PHE A 31 5.11 4.49 -4.45
C PHE A 31 5.78 5.32 -5.53
N ALA A 32 5.19 6.43 -5.96
CA ALA A 32 5.78 7.32 -6.96
C ALA A 32 7.02 8.08 -6.43
N LEU A 33 7.15 8.22 -5.12
CA LEU A 33 8.29 8.88 -4.45
C LEU A 33 9.45 7.93 -4.14
N VAL A 34 9.27 6.62 -4.29
CA VAL A 34 10.25 5.58 -3.94
C VAL A 34 10.74 4.90 -5.22
N ASP A 35 12.00 4.47 -5.23
CA ASP A 35 12.58 3.76 -6.38
C ASP A 35 11.79 2.47 -6.70
N PRO A 36 11.42 2.22 -7.97
CA PRO A 36 10.70 1.02 -8.39
C PRO A 36 11.42 -0.30 -8.05
N SER A 37 12.75 -0.26 -7.89
CA SER A 37 13.59 -1.40 -7.53
C SER A 37 13.72 -1.61 -6.01
N ASP A 38 13.14 -0.73 -5.19
CA ASP A 38 13.20 -0.88 -3.73
C ASP A 38 12.43 -2.16 -3.31
N PRO A 39 13.09 -3.10 -2.60
CA PRO A 39 12.46 -4.34 -2.15
C PRO A 39 11.25 -4.11 -1.22
N ARG A 40 11.17 -2.97 -0.52
CA ARG A 40 10.02 -2.58 0.31
C ARG A 40 8.80 -2.26 -0.56
N LEU A 41 9.01 -1.58 -1.68
CA LEU A 41 7.96 -1.24 -2.63
C LEU A 41 7.39 -2.49 -3.32
N VAL A 42 8.28 -3.40 -3.74
CA VAL A 42 7.88 -4.68 -4.34
C VAL A 42 7.03 -5.51 -3.35
N LYS A 43 7.45 -5.59 -2.08
CA LYS A 43 6.65 -6.23 -1.02
C LYS A 43 5.29 -5.56 -0.82
N ALA A 44 5.23 -4.24 -0.79
CA ALA A 44 3.98 -3.50 -0.60
C ALA A 44 3.01 -3.70 -1.78
N ARG A 45 3.50 -3.69 -3.03
CA ARG A 45 2.67 -4.00 -4.21
C ARG A 45 2.12 -5.43 -4.16
N SER A 46 2.96 -6.40 -3.83
CA SER A 46 2.55 -7.80 -3.71
C SER A 46 1.49 -7.98 -2.62
N ALA A 47 1.68 -7.36 -1.45
CA ALA A 47 0.73 -7.45 -0.36
C ALA A 47 -0.59 -6.71 -0.64
N LEU A 48 -0.56 -5.63 -1.43
CA LEU A 48 -1.78 -4.95 -1.92
C LEU A 48 -2.58 -5.85 -2.86
N ALA A 49 -1.90 -6.55 -3.77
CA ALA A 49 -2.55 -7.53 -4.64
C ALA A 49 -3.20 -8.65 -3.80
N SER A 50 -2.49 -9.21 -2.80
CA SER A 50 -3.03 -10.20 -1.86
C SER A 50 -4.06 -9.68 -0.85
N ALA A 51 -4.39 -8.38 -0.86
CA ALA A 51 -5.51 -7.84 -0.11
C ALA A 51 -6.77 -7.70 -0.97
N LEU A 52 -6.63 -7.83 -2.30
CA LEU A 52 -7.71 -7.72 -3.28
C LEU A 52 -8.20 -9.09 -3.78
N PHE A 53 -7.43 -10.16 -3.51
CA PHE A 53 -7.78 -11.56 -3.74
C PHE A 53 -8.03 -12.24 -2.39
#